data_AF-A0A1Q6E690-F1
#
_entry.id   AF-A0A1Q6E690-F1
#
_cell.length_a   1.000
_cell.length_b   1.000
_cell.length_c   1.000
_cell.angle_alpha   90.00
_cell.angle_beta   90.00
_cell.angle_gamma   90.00
#
_symmetry.space_group_name_H-M   'P 1'
#
loop_
_entity.id
_entity.type
_entity.pdbx_description
1 polymer ?
#
loop_
_entity_poly.entity_id
_entity_poly.type
_entity_poly.pdbx_seq_one_letter_code
_entity_poly.pdbx_strand_id
1 'polypeptide(L)'
;MFDYLKRTCRKHFGKDREFYAVVHNLLGITPDNIDLYKLALIHRSASVMLPDGNPANNERLEFLGDAVLETIVSDFLFIEYPEQTEGFLTQMRSRIVSRASLDDISSRMGIDKYIVANFNGTYSHKHLNGNAFEALVGAVYLDKGYDFANRFVINGVLRRYVDLSDITTTEVDFKSRLIEWCQKSKRSIHFNTASDEESTMRNPRFLSKIIIDGIELGHGTGSSKKEAEQKAAWAVTQIVGNDDIGDFFMDTIDMSFERYTSGDGKVN
;
A
#
# COMPACT_ATOMS: atom_id res chain seq x y z
N MET A 1 34.12 1.06 -23.12
CA MET A 1 35.26 1.85 -22.57
C MET A 1 35.12 3.35 -22.88
N PHE A 2 34.83 3.75 -24.13
CA PHE A 2 34.59 5.16 -24.48
C PHE A 2 33.33 5.78 -23.83
N ASP A 3 32.21 5.06 -23.73
CA ASP A 3 31.02 5.56 -23.03
C ASP A 3 31.21 5.69 -21.52
N TYR A 4 32.03 4.81 -20.93
CA TYR A 4 32.42 4.91 -19.52
C TYR A 4 33.23 6.18 -19.25
N LEU A 5 34.21 6.49 -20.10
CA LEU A 5 35.01 7.73 -19.99
C LEU A 5 34.17 8.99 -20.23
N LYS A 6 33.24 8.98 -21.20
CA LYS A 6 32.29 10.09 -21.40
C LYS A 6 31.34 10.29 -20.22
N ARG A 7 30.86 9.20 -19.59
CA ARG A 7 30.04 9.25 -18.37
C ARG A 7 30.80 9.83 -17.19
N THR A 8 32.04 9.40 -16.96
CA THR A 8 32.88 9.94 -15.90
C THR A 8 33.22 11.41 -16.14
N CYS A 9 33.48 11.82 -17.39
CA CYS A 9 33.71 13.22 -17.74
C CYS A 9 32.45 14.09 -17.57
N ARG A 10 31.26 13.65 -17.98
CA ARG A 10 30.01 14.40 -17.72
C ARG A 10 29.71 14.53 -16.23
N LYS A 11 29.98 13.49 -15.44
CA LYS A 11 29.84 13.47 -13.98
C LYS A 11 30.78 14.45 -13.27
N HIS A 12 32.01 14.65 -13.76
CA HIS A 12 33.01 15.47 -13.06
C HIS A 12 33.24 16.85 -13.68
N PHE A 13 32.87 17.05 -14.96
CA PHE A 13 33.21 18.26 -15.73
C PHE A 13 32.07 18.80 -16.63
N GLY A 14 30.84 18.25 -16.54
CA GLY A 14 29.67 18.74 -17.29
C GLY A 14 28.83 19.78 -16.53
N LYS A 15 28.00 20.55 -17.26
CA LYS A 15 27.04 21.54 -16.69
C LYS A 15 26.07 20.93 -15.65
N ASP A 16 25.87 19.62 -15.69
CA ASP A 16 24.92 18.90 -14.84
C ASP A 16 25.55 18.24 -13.61
N ARG A 17 26.85 18.49 -13.33
CA ARG A 17 27.59 17.81 -12.25
C ARG A 17 26.85 17.81 -10.91
N GLU A 18 26.25 18.95 -10.54
CA GLU A 18 25.49 19.09 -9.29
C GLU A 18 24.27 18.17 -9.28
N PHE A 19 23.56 18.06 -10.41
CA PHE A 19 22.38 17.22 -10.53
C PHE A 19 22.73 15.72 -10.53
N TYR A 20 23.88 15.33 -11.10
CA TYR A 20 24.39 13.96 -10.93
C TYR A 20 24.63 13.61 -9.46
N ALA A 21 25.11 14.55 -8.65
CA ALA A 21 25.29 14.34 -7.21
C ALA A 21 23.94 14.21 -6.49
N VAL A 22 22.94 15.02 -6.87
CA VAL A 22 21.57 14.91 -6.35
C VAL A 22 20.99 13.52 -6.60
N VAL A 23 20.99 13.05 -7.86
CA VAL A 23 20.44 11.73 -8.20
C VAL A 23 21.18 10.61 -7.48
N HIS A 24 22.51 10.73 -7.38
CA HIS A 24 23.31 9.76 -6.64
C HIS A 24 22.97 9.72 -5.16
N ASN A 25 22.74 10.87 -4.53
CA ASN A 25 22.41 10.93 -3.10
C ASN A 25 20.98 10.46 -2.82
N LEU A 26 20.03 10.78 -3.70
CA LEU A 26 18.63 10.36 -3.57
C LEU A 26 18.45 8.87 -3.82
N LEU A 27 19.03 8.35 -4.91
CA LEU A 27 18.72 7.01 -5.41
C LEU A 27 19.86 6.01 -5.23
N GLY A 28 21.08 6.47 -4.95
CA GLY A 28 22.28 5.62 -4.96
C GLY A 28 22.73 5.22 -6.37
N ILE A 29 22.30 5.95 -7.41
CA ILE A 29 22.49 5.59 -8.83
C ILE A 29 23.38 6.62 -9.52
N THR A 30 24.22 6.18 -10.47
CA THR A 30 24.86 7.08 -11.45
C THR A 30 24.12 6.98 -12.79
N PRO A 31 23.37 8.02 -13.20
CA PRO A 31 22.61 8.04 -14.46
C PRO A 31 23.45 7.74 -15.71
N ASP A 32 22.88 7.00 -16.67
CA ASP A 32 23.34 6.94 -18.06
C ASP A 32 22.86 8.19 -18.82
N ASN A 33 21.57 8.49 -18.66
CA ASN A 33 20.87 9.61 -19.24
C ASN A 33 20.25 10.48 -18.13
N ILE A 34 20.94 11.57 -17.79
CA ILE A 34 20.53 12.49 -16.73
C ILE A 34 19.20 13.20 -17.02
N ASP A 35 18.84 13.35 -18.29
CA ASP A 35 17.66 14.13 -18.67
C ASP A 35 16.35 13.41 -18.32
N LEU A 36 16.36 12.07 -18.24
CA LEU A 36 15.22 11.28 -17.71
C LEU A 36 14.91 11.65 -16.26
N TYR A 37 15.96 11.80 -15.44
CA TYR A 37 15.82 12.12 -14.01
C TYR A 37 15.43 13.58 -13.78
N LYS A 38 15.89 14.50 -14.64
CA LYS A 38 15.41 15.88 -14.64
C LYS A 38 13.93 15.93 -14.99
N LEU A 39 13.53 15.24 -16.06
CA LEU A 39 12.14 15.21 -16.52
C LEU A 39 11.20 14.62 -15.45
N ALA A 40 11.63 13.58 -14.75
CA ALA A 40 10.87 12.97 -13.65
C ALA A 40 10.50 13.94 -12.52
N LEU A 41 11.30 14.99 -12.32
CA LEU A 41 11.11 16.00 -11.28
C LEU A 41 10.37 17.26 -11.77
N ILE A 42 9.99 17.33 -13.05
CA ILE A 42 9.21 18.45 -13.59
C ILE A 42 7.74 18.11 -13.50
N HIS A 43 7.04 18.73 -12.54
CA HIS A 43 5.60 18.60 -12.43
C HIS A 43 4.89 19.27 -13.62
N ARG A 44 3.70 18.78 -13.99
CA ARG A 44 2.89 19.34 -15.09
C ARG A 44 2.64 20.84 -15.00
N SER A 45 2.60 21.43 -13.80
CA SER A 45 2.43 22.90 -13.65
C SER A 45 3.65 23.71 -14.07
N ALA A 46 4.82 23.09 -14.18
CA ALA A 46 6.06 23.66 -14.70
C ALA A 46 6.43 23.11 -16.09
N SER A 47 5.45 22.56 -16.82
CA SER A 47 5.67 22.02 -18.17
C SER A 47 6.30 23.06 -19.09
N VAL A 48 7.31 22.64 -19.84
CA VAL A 48 7.88 23.43 -20.94
C VAL A 48 7.39 22.84 -22.26
N MET A 49 6.94 23.69 -23.18
CA MET A 49 6.53 23.23 -24.51
C MET A 49 7.76 22.94 -25.36
N LEU A 50 7.85 21.72 -25.88
CA LEU A 50 8.88 21.31 -26.81
C LEU A 50 8.57 21.81 -28.24
N PRO A 51 9.57 21.86 -29.15
CA PRO A 51 9.37 22.30 -30.53
C PRO A 51 8.35 21.49 -31.33
N ASP A 52 8.06 20.26 -30.92
CA ASP A 52 7.06 19.37 -31.51
C ASP A 52 5.64 19.59 -30.95
N GLY A 53 5.47 20.55 -30.04
CA GLY A 53 4.20 20.89 -29.41
C GLY A 53 3.85 20.04 -28.18
N ASN A 54 4.69 19.08 -27.79
CA ASN A 54 4.43 18.26 -26.61
C ASN A 54 4.92 18.93 -25.33
N PRO A 55 4.18 18.84 -24.20
CA PRO A 55 4.67 19.30 -22.92
C PRO A 55 5.78 18.36 -22.38
N ALA A 56 6.89 18.93 -21.95
CA ALA A 56 7.94 18.25 -21.20
C ALA A 56 7.62 18.31 -19.71
N ASN A 57 7.06 17.22 -19.18
CA ASN A 57 6.80 17.01 -17.76
C ASN A 57 6.89 15.52 -17.41
N ASN A 58 6.65 15.20 -16.15
CA ASN A 58 6.78 13.86 -15.61
C ASN A 58 5.60 12.91 -15.89
N GLU A 59 4.46 13.35 -16.44
CA GLU A 59 3.21 12.55 -16.52
C GLU A 59 3.41 11.22 -17.28
N ARG A 60 4.21 11.23 -18.36
CA ARG A 60 4.50 10.00 -19.12
C ARG A 60 5.44 9.06 -18.40
N LEU A 61 6.38 9.60 -17.62
CA LEU A 61 7.29 8.80 -16.80
C LEU A 61 6.56 8.23 -15.58
N GLU A 62 5.66 9.00 -14.97
CA GLU A 62 4.76 8.57 -13.91
C GLU A 62 3.94 7.36 -14.36
N PHE A 63 3.24 7.47 -15.49
CA PHE A 63 2.45 6.38 -16.06
C PHE A 63 3.26 5.08 -16.26
N LEU A 64 4.48 5.19 -16.81
CA LEU A 64 5.35 4.03 -17.00
C LEU A 64 5.87 3.48 -15.66
N GLY A 65 6.26 4.39 -14.77
CA GLY A 65 6.82 4.07 -13.47
C GLY A 65 5.84 3.36 -12.55
N ASP A 66 4.57 3.76 -12.57
CA ASP A 66 3.47 3.11 -11.86
C ASP A 66 3.35 1.64 -12.26
N ALA A 67 3.21 1.35 -13.57
CA ALA A 67 3.13 -0.03 -14.06
C ALA A 67 4.38 -0.87 -13.72
N VAL A 68 5.57 -0.28 -13.78
CA VAL A 68 6.82 -0.95 -13.40
C VAL A 68 6.85 -1.23 -11.90
N LEU A 69 6.44 -0.25 -11.08
CA LEU A 69 6.41 -0.37 -9.63
C LEU A 69 5.40 -1.44 -9.19
N GLU A 70 4.19 -1.44 -9.74
CA GLU A 70 3.18 -2.48 -9.50
C GLU A 70 3.72 -3.87 -9.81
N THR A 71 4.41 -4.01 -10.95
CA THR A 71 5.01 -5.29 -11.37
C THR A 71 6.09 -5.75 -10.39
N ILE A 72 7.00 -4.87 -9.99
CA ILE A 72 8.08 -5.20 -9.04
C ILE A 72 7.51 -5.57 -7.67
N VAL A 73 6.53 -4.81 -7.17
CA VAL A 73 5.90 -5.08 -5.87
C VAL A 73 5.13 -6.40 -5.92
N SER A 74 4.41 -6.69 -7.01
CA SER A 74 3.77 -7.98 -7.22
C SER A 74 4.75 -9.15 -7.20
N ASP A 75 5.85 -9.03 -7.94
CA ASP A 75 6.91 -10.06 -7.98
C ASP A 75 7.51 -10.30 -6.60
N PHE A 76 7.84 -9.21 -5.89
CA PHE A 76 8.34 -9.29 -4.51
C PHE A 76 7.37 -10.00 -3.57
N LEU A 77 6.09 -9.61 -3.58
CA LEU A 77 5.08 -10.19 -2.68
C LEU A 77 4.82 -11.68 -3.00
N PHE A 78 4.81 -12.06 -4.28
CA PHE A 78 4.63 -13.44 -4.70
C PHE A 78 5.75 -14.35 -4.17
N ILE A 79 7.00 -13.86 -4.17
CA ILE A 79 8.17 -14.60 -3.67
C ILE A 79 8.20 -14.63 -2.14
N GLU A 80 7.91 -13.50 -1.49
CA GLU A 80 8.04 -13.35 -0.04
C GLU A 80 6.91 -14.05 0.73
N TYR A 81 5.72 -14.19 0.13
CA TYR A 81 4.52 -14.74 0.75
C TYR A 81 3.89 -15.90 -0.06
N PRO A 82 4.61 -17.02 -0.29
CA PRO A 82 4.18 -18.09 -1.18
C PRO A 82 2.91 -18.82 -0.73
N GLU A 83 2.61 -18.81 0.58
CA GLU A 83 1.44 -19.48 1.17
C GLU A 83 0.21 -18.58 1.26
N GLN A 84 0.30 -17.31 0.83
CA GLN A 84 -0.78 -16.34 0.96
C GLN A 84 -1.70 -16.31 -0.27
N THR A 85 -2.94 -15.90 -0.06
CA THR A 85 -3.96 -15.85 -1.13
C THR A 85 -3.76 -14.66 -2.08
N GLU A 86 -4.29 -14.77 -3.30
CA GLU A 86 -4.28 -13.67 -4.29
C GLU A 86 -4.93 -12.37 -3.75
N GLY A 87 -5.99 -12.49 -2.96
CA GLY A 87 -6.63 -11.35 -2.29
C GLY A 87 -5.71 -10.66 -1.28
N PHE A 88 -4.96 -11.42 -0.47
CA PHE A 88 -3.95 -10.88 0.44
C PHE A 88 -2.84 -10.16 -0.32
N LEU A 89 -2.29 -10.79 -1.37
CA LEU A 89 -1.22 -10.20 -2.18
C LEU A 89 -1.68 -8.91 -2.86
N THR A 90 -2.90 -8.88 -3.40
CA THR A 90 -3.49 -7.68 -4.00
C THR A 90 -3.67 -6.57 -2.97
N GLN A 91 -4.16 -6.88 -1.77
CA GLN A 91 -4.31 -5.90 -0.69
C GLN A 91 -2.95 -5.33 -0.25
N MET A 92 -1.95 -6.19 -0.04
CA MET A 92 -0.59 -5.79 0.31
C MET A 92 0.01 -4.87 -0.76
N ARG A 93 -0.10 -5.25 -2.04
CA ARG A 93 0.35 -4.42 -3.16
C ARG A 93 -0.31 -3.06 -3.10
N SER A 94 -1.65 -3.00 -3.05
CA SER A 94 -2.40 -1.74 -3.02
C SER A 94 -2.03 -0.84 -1.84
N ARG A 95 -1.64 -1.40 -0.70
CA ARG A 95 -1.13 -0.61 0.45
C ARG A 95 0.25 -0.03 0.16
N ILE A 96 1.18 -0.85 -0.33
CA ILE A 96 2.56 -0.45 -0.65
C ILE A 96 2.59 0.61 -1.75
N VAL A 97 1.81 0.44 -2.81
CA VAL A 97 1.75 1.41 -3.94
C VAL A 97 0.65 2.46 -3.75
N SER A 98 0.06 2.57 -2.55
CA SER A 98 -0.93 3.61 -2.30
C SER A 98 -0.30 4.99 -2.36
N ARG A 99 -1.06 5.99 -2.82
CA ARG A 99 -0.63 7.40 -2.83
C ARG A 99 -0.04 7.84 -1.49
N ALA A 100 -0.71 7.50 -0.39
CA ALA A 100 -0.24 7.83 0.96
C ALA A 100 1.12 7.22 1.29
N SER A 101 1.35 5.95 0.90
CA SER A 101 2.63 5.29 1.10
C SER A 101 3.72 5.89 0.22
N LEU A 102 3.43 6.15 -1.07
CA LEU A 102 4.40 6.74 -2.00
C LEU A 102 4.74 8.19 -1.63
N ASP A 103 3.78 8.97 -1.15
CA ASP A 103 4.03 10.32 -0.62
C ASP A 103 4.94 10.28 0.62
N ASP A 104 4.73 9.32 1.54
CA ASP A 104 5.60 9.12 2.71
C ASP A 104 7.02 8.71 2.30
N ILE A 105 7.14 7.70 1.44
CA ILE A 105 8.42 7.22 0.90
C ILE A 105 9.17 8.39 0.25
N SER A 106 8.50 9.12 -0.64
CA SER A 106 9.10 10.24 -1.36
C SER A 106 9.57 11.35 -0.42
N SER A 107 8.77 11.67 0.61
CA SER A 107 9.13 12.65 1.64
C SER A 107 10.35 12.20 2.45
N ARG A 108 10.40 10.94 2.87
CA ARG A 108 11.53 10.37 3.63
C ARG A 108 12.81 10.26 2.80
N MET A 109 12.69 10.09 1.49
CA MET A 109 13.81 10.14 0.55
C MET A 109 14.28 11.59 0.29
N GLY A 110 13.48 12.61 0.63
CA GLY A 110 13.79 14.01 0.39
C GLY A 110 13.64 14.45 -1.07
N ILE A 111 12.81 13.76 -1.85
CA ILE A 111 12.55 14.05 -3.27
C ILE A 111 11.82 15.39 -3.44
N ASP A 112 10.96 15.73 -2.48
CA ASP A 112 10.17 16.97 -2.39
C ASP A 112 11.01 18.24 -2.65
N LYS A 113 12.26 18.25 -2.16
CA LYS A 113 13.20 19.38 -2.28
C LYS A 113 13.67 19.65 -3.71
N TYR A 114 13.47 18.70 -4.62
CA TYR A 114 13.99 18.74 -5.98
C TYR A 114 12.90 18.82 -7.04
N ILE A 115 11.63 18.77 -6.64
CA ILE A 115 10.49 18.90 -7.55
C ILE A 115 10.39 20.34 -8.06
N VAL A 116 10.35 20.50 -9.38
CA VAL A 116 10.13 21.76 -10.06
C VAL A 116 8.63 21.89 -10.37
N ALA A 117 7.98 22.86 -9.73
CA ALA A 117 6.55 23.12 -9.88
C ALA A 117 6.27 24.62 -9.74
N ASN A 118 5.32 25.14 -10.54
CA ASN A 118 4.79 26.48 -10.37
C ASN A 118 3.52 26.41 -9.51
N PHE A 119 3.55 27.00 -8.32
CA PHE A 119 2.40 27.05 -7.41
C PHE A 119 1.75 28.42 -7.45
N ASN A 120 0.66 28.55 -8.20
CA ASN A 120 -0.22 29.70 -8.09
C ASN A 120 -1.24 29.44 -6.97
N GLY A 121 -0.79 29.43 -5.71
CA GLY A 121 -1.60 29.53 -4.48
C GLY A 121 -2.69 28.48 -4.17
N THR A 122 -3.11 27.63 -5.12
CA THR A 122 -4.31 26.77 -4.97
C THR A 122 -4.00 25.27 -5.02
N TYR A 123 -2.80 24.86 -5.45
CA TYR A 123 -2.44 23.45 -5.53
C TYR A 123 -1.81 22.99 -4.22
N SER A 124 -2.53 22.11 -3.53
CA SER A 124 -2.03 21.44 -2.34
C SER A 124 -0.80 20.60 -2.68
N HIS A 125 0.26 20.73 -1.89
CA HIS A 125 1.49 19.93 -1.97
C HIS A 125 1.27 18.42 -1.78
N LYS A 126 0.04 17.98 -1.46
CA LYS A 126 -0.25 16.66 -0.90
C LYS A 126 -0.06 15.46 -1.83
N HIS A 127 0.16 15.64 -3.14
CA HIS A 127 0.21 14.51 -4.10
C HIS A 127 1.34 14.60 -5.14
N LEU A 128 2.24 15.57 -4.99
CA LEU A 128 3.31 15.80 -5.98
C LEU A 128 4.46 14.81 -5.79
N ASN A 129 4.61 14.34 -4.56
CA ASN A 129 5.73 13.55 -4.10
C ASN A 129 5.65 12.11 -4.63
N GLY A 130 4.50 11.45 -4.46
CA GLY A 130 4.25 10.11 -5.01
C GLY A 130 4.43 10.06 -6.53
N ASN A 131 3.81 10.99 -7.26
CA ASN A 131 3.93 11.09 -8.72
C ASN A 131 5.39 11.28 -9.18
N ALA A 132 6.17 12.10 -8.47
CA ALA A 132 7.59 12.28 -8.76
C ALA A 132 8.40 11.01 -8.48
N PHE A 133 8.06 10.28 -7.41
CA PHE A 133 8.68 8.99 -7.12
C PHE A 133 8.40 7.94 -8.20
N GLU A 134 7.14 7.79 -8.63
CA GLU A 134 6.77 6.91 -9.75
C GLU A 134 7.53 7.30 -11.02
N ALA A 135 7.56 8.60 -11.35
CA ALA A 135 8.32 9.08 -12.50
C ALA A 135 9.83 8.78 -12.41
N LEU A 136 10.42 8.82 -11.21
CA LEU A 136 11.81 8.42 -10.99
C LEU A 136 12.01 6.91 -11.18
N VAL A 137 11.06 6.07 -10.74
CA VAL A 137 11.08 4.63 -11.05
C VAL A 137 11.03 4.41 -12.56
N GLY A 138 10.16 5.13 -13.28
CA GLY A 138 10.08 5.11 -14.74
C GLY A 138 11.40 5.55 -15.41
N ALA A 139 12.04 6.59 -14.89
CA ALA A 139 13.35 7.04 -15.35
C ALA A 139 14.44 5.97 -15.13
N VAL A 140 14.48 5.34 -13.96
CA VAL A 140 15.43 4.25 -13.67
C VAL A 140 15.21 3.06 -14.59
N TYR A 141 13.96 2.69 -14.85
CA TYR A 141 13.61 1.60 -15.77
C TYR A 141 14.10 1.89 -17.19
N LEU A 142 13.85 3.08 -17.72
CA LEU A 142 14.32 3.46 -19.06
C LEU A 142 15.85 3.58 -19.15
N ASP A 143 16.50 4.02 -18.07
CA ASP A 143 17.95 4.24 -18.02
C ASP A 143 18.75 2.94 -17.84
N LYS A 144 18.24 2.01 -17.02
CA LYS A 144 19.00 0.83 -16.53
C LYS A 144 18.33 -0.52 -16.80
N GLY A 145 17.08 -0.53 -17.25
CA GLY A 145 16.29 -1.74 -17.45
C GLY A 145 15.63 -2.27 -16.18
N TYR A 146 14.77 -3.28 -16.37
CA TYR A 146 13.92 -3.87 -15.33
C TYR A 146 14.71 -4.41 -14.14
N ASP A 147 15.73 -5.25 -14.37
CA ASP A 147 16.47 -5.91 -13.28
C ASP A 147 17.10 -4.91 -12.31
N PHE A 148 17.56 -3.77 -12.83
CA PHE A 148 18.11 -2.71 -12.00
C PHE A 148 17.01 -1.99 -11.23
N ALA A 149 15.90 -1.64 -11.90
CA ALA A 149 14.75 -1.02 -11.26
C ALA A 149 14.18 -1.91 -10.13
N ASN A 150 14.06 -3.22 -10.37
CA ASN A 150 13.63 -4.22 -9.38
C ASN A 150 14.53 -4.18 -8.12
N ARG A 151 15.86 -4.30 -8.30
CA ARG A 151 16.80 -4.21 -7.16
C ARG A 151 16.76 -2.87 -6.44
N PHE A 152 16.62 -1.78 -7.18
CA PHE A 152 16.51 -0.43 -6.62
C PHE A 152 15.25 -0.30 -5.77
N VAL A 153 14.09 -0.69 -6.27
CA VAL A 153 12.82 -0.63 -5.54
C VAL A 153 12.87 -1.54 -4.31
N ILE A 154 13.25 -2.81 -4.45
CA ILE A 154 13.22 -3.74 -3.31
C ILE A 154 14.23 -3.34 -2.22
N ASN A 155 15.50 -3.15 -2.58
CA ASN A 155 16.58 -2.95 -1.59
C ASN A 155 16.83 -1.48 -1.23
N GLY A 156 16.61 -0.58 -2.19
CA GLY A 156 16.78 0.85 -2.02
C GLY A 156 15.56 1.53 -1.43
N VAL A 157 14.36 0.97 -1.65
CA VAL A 157 13.11 1.60 -1.22
C VAL A 157 12.36 0.73 -0.20
N LEU A 158 11.78 -0.40 -0.62
CA LEU A 158 10.84 -1.18 0.20
C LEU A 158 11.47 -1.58 1.54
N ARG A 159 12.64 -2.23 1.53
CA ARG A 159 13.32 -2.67 2.76
C ARG A 159 13.76 -1.55 3.71
N ARG A 160 13.77 -0.29 3.25
CA ARG A 160 14.24 0.87 4.05
C ARG A 160 13.09 1.72 4.57
N TYR A 161 12.04 1.85 3.78
CA TYR A 161 10.97 2.81 4.02
C TYR A 161 9.62 2.15 4.29
N VAL A 162 9.44 0.88 3.93
CA VAL A 162 8.19 0.14 4.12
C VAL A 162 8.36 -0.85 5.27
N ASP A 163 7.62 -0.64 6.35
CA ASP A 163 7.49 -1.65 7.41
C ASP A 163 6.43 -2.67 7.00
N LEU A 164 6.88 -3.80 6.47
CA LEU A 164 5.96 -4.87 6.05
C LEU A 164 5.24 -5.50 7.25
N SER A 165 5.84 -5.49 8.44
CA SER A 165 5.23 -6.09 9.62
C SER A 165 3.96 -5.35 10.01
N ASP A 166 3.99 -4.02 10.07
CA ASP A 166 2.82 -3.16 10.32
C ASP A 166 1.72 -3.33 9.26
N ILE A 167 2.12 -3.55 7.99
CA ILE A 167 1.16 -3.72 6.89
C ILE A 167 0.47 -5.09 6.99
N THR A 168 1.14 -6.12 7.50
CA THR A 168 0.55 -7.45 7.72
C THR A 168 -0.34 -7.54 8.97
N THR A 169 -0.04 -6.78 10.04
CA THR A 169 -0.84 -6.79 11.29
C THR A 169 -2.11 -5.94 11.19
N THR A 170 -2.15 -4.96 10.29
CA THR A 170 -3.27 -4.01 10.21
C THR A 170 -4.44 -4.56 9.39
N GLU A 171 -5.25 -5.45 9.96
CA GLU A 171 -6.52 -5.94 9.39
C GLU A 171 -6.39 -7.08 8.37
N VAL A 172 -6.29 -8.31 8.86
CA VAL A 172 -7.12 -9.37 8.27
C VAL A 172 -8.56 -8.85 8.36
N ASP A 173 -9.21 -8.61 7.22
CA ASP A 173 -10.55 -8.02 7.20
C ASP A 173 -11.63 -9.06 7.61
N PHE A 174 -11.57 -9.53 8.85
CA PHE A 174 -12.53 -10.45 9.47
C PHE A 174 -13.98 -10.00 9.25
N LYS A 175 -14.28 -8.71 9.31
CA LYS A 175 -15.62 -8.20 9.05
C LYS A 175 -16.07 -8.50 7.63
N SER A 176 -15.30 -8.08 6.62
CA SER A 176 -15.68 -8.30 5.22
C SER A 176 -15.76 -9.79 4.90
N ARG A 177 -14.82 -10.59 5.40
CA ARG A 177 -14.81 -12.05 5.19
C ARG A 177 -16.02 -12.75 5.82
N LEU A 178 -16.42 -12.32 7.02
CA LEU A 178 -17.62 -12.86 7.68
C LEU A 178 -18.91 -12.45 6.96
N ILE A 179 -18.98 -11.23 6.42
CA ILE A 179 -20.11 -10.77 5.60
C ILE A 179 -20.21 -11.57 4.30
N GLU A 180 -19.09 -11.74 3.59
CA GLU A 180 -19.03 -12.53 2.36
C GLU A 180 -19.47 -13.99 2.59
N TRP A 181 -19.04 -14.60 3.69
CA TRP A 181 -19.49 -15.94 4.06
C TRP A 181 -20.99 -15.98 4.33
N CYS A 182 -21.52 -15.06 5.14
CA CYS A 182 -22.97 -15.01 5.39
C CYS A 182 -23.75 -14.88 4.08
N GLN A 183 -23.28 -14.05 3.13
CA GLN A 183 -23.90 -13.91 1.82
C GLN A 183 -23.85 -15.21 1.00
N LYS A 184 -22.70 -15.89 0.95
CA LYS A 184 -22.52 -17.17 0.25
C LYS A 184 -23.40 -18.27 0.85
N SER A 185 -23.44 -18.36 2.18
CA SER A 185 -24.22 -19.35 2.93
C SER A 185 -25.70 -18.96 3.07
N LYS A 186 -26.13 -17.83 2.49
CA LYS A 186 -27.49 -17.28 2.56
C LYS A 186 -27.99 -17.06 3.99
N ARG A 187 -27.07 -16.69 4.88
CA ARG A 187 -27.32 -16.36 6.28
C ARG A 187 -27.44 -14.85 6.46
N SER A 188 -28.24 -14.46 7.43
CA SER A 188 -28.42 -13.06 7.81
C SER A 188 -27.36 -12.66 8.83
N ILE A 189 -26.74 -11.49 8.65
CA ILE A 189 -25.74 -10.94 9.58
C ILE A 189 -26.09 -9.52 9.98
N HIS A 190 -26.00 -9.23 11.27
CA HIS A 190 -26.23 -7.90 11.84
C HIS A 190 -25.13 -7.55 12.84
N PHE A 191 -24.60 -6.33 12.72
CA PHE A 191 -23.69 -5.73 13.69
C PHE A 191 -24.48 -4.77 14.57
N ASN A 192 -24.54 -5.03 15.87
CA ASN A 192 -25.12 -4.13 16.84
C ASN A 192 -23.99 -3.39 17.57
N THR A 193 -23.69 -2.17 17.10
CA THR A 193 -22.57 -1.36 17.61
C THR A 193 -23.08 -0.16 18.39
N ALA A 194 -22.74 -0.12 19.69
CA ALA A 194 -23.11 0.97 20.60
C ALA A 194 -21.85 1.56 21.28
N SER A 195 -21.98 2.76 21.83
CA SER A 195 -20.96 3.30 22.73
C SER A 195 -20.94 2.46 24.01
N ASP A 196 -19.75 2.10 24.46
CA ASP A 196 -19.53 1.39 25.72
C ASP A 196 -19.93 2.30 26.90
N GLU A 197 -20.44 1.71 27.98
CA GLU A 197 -20.85 2.44 29.19
C GLU A 197 -19.67 3.20 29.83
N GLU A 198 -18.43 2.71 29.64
CA GLU A 198 -17.19 3.34 30.12
C GLU A 198 -16.60 4.38 29.15
N SER A 199 -17.29 4.69 28.05
CA SER A 199 -16.81 5.62 27.03
C SER A 199 -16.80 7.06 27.52
N THR A 200 -15.67 7.76 27.33
CA THR A 200 -15.56 9.22 27.62
C THR A 200 -15.17 10.00 26.37
N MET A 201 -15.36 11.33 26.37
CA MET A 201 -14.93 12.17 25.23
C MET A 201 -13.42 12.09 24.94
N ARG A 202 -12.58 11.81 25.95
CA ARG A 202 -11.13 11.67 25.78
C ARG A 202 -10.68 10.23 25.51
N ASN A 203 -11.55 9.26 25.74
CA ASN A 203 -11.29 7.85 25.48
C ASN A 203 -12.58 7.19 24.98
N PRO A 204 -12.94 7.40 23.70
CA PRO A 204 -14.15 6.81 23.14
C PRO A 204 -14.00 5.30 23.12
N ARG A 205 -15.02 4.58 23.56
CA ARG A 205 -15.08 3.12 23.53
C ARG A 205 -16.40 2.68 22.91
N PHE A 206 -16.33 1.71 22.03
CA PHE A 206 -17.49 1.13 21.35
C PHE A 206 -17.49 -0.37 21.58
N LEU A 207 -18.68 -0.92 21.84
CA LEU A 207 -18.93 -2.35 21.90
C LEU A 207 -19.76 -2.73 20.67
N SER A 208 -19.28 -3.72 19.92
CA SER A 208 -20.01 -4.32 18.81
C SER A 208 -20.33 -5.77 19.11
N LYS A 209 -21.57 -6.19 18.80
CA LYS A 209 -22.05 -7.57 18.88
C LYS A 209 -22.45 -8.05 17.50
N ILE A 210 -22.13 -9.30 17.18
CA ILE A 210 -22.46 -9.93 15.91
C ILE A 210 -23.59 -10.94 16.12
N ILE A 211 -24.65 -10.76 15.34
CA ILE A 211 -25.82 -11.62 15.33
C ILE A 211 -25.92 -12.27 13.95
N ILE A 212 -25.80 -13.59 13.87
CA ILE A 212 -25.97 -14.37 12.64
C ILE A 212 -27.20 -15.27 12.81
N ASP A 213 -28.17 -15.15 11.91
CA ASP A 213 -29.45 -15.88 11.96
C ASP A 213 -30.16 -15.80 13.32
N GLY A 214 -30.07 -14.62 13.96
CA GLY A 214 -30.69 -14.34 15.27
C GLY A 214 -29.87 -14.81 16.49
N ILE A 215 -28.71 -15.45 16.28
CA ILE A 215 -27.83 -15.93 17.35
C ILE A 215 -26.65 -14.98 17.52
N GLU A 216 -26.41 -14.51 18.75
CA GLU A 216 -25.21 -13.73 19.09
C GLU A 216 -23.99 -14.67 19.12
N LEU A 217 -23.04 -14.46 18.20
CA LEU A 217 -21.87 -15.34 18.03
C LEU A 217 -20.55 -14.67 18.39
N GLY A 218 -20.50 -13.36 18.59
CA GLY A 218 -19.24 -12.69 18.94
C GLY A 218 -19.43 -11.25 19.35
N HIS A 219 -18.48 -10.74 20.11
CA HIS A 219 -18.45 -9.34 20.53
C HIS A 219 -17.02 -8.80 20.53
N GLY A 220 -16.88 -7.48 20.40
CA GLY A 220 -15.58 -6.82 20.36
C GLY A 220 -15.67 -5.37 20.79
N THR A 221 -14.62 -4.89 21.45
CA THR A 221 -14.50 -3.50 21.91
C THR A 221 -13.36 -2.75 21.22
N GLY A 222 -13.63 -1.51 20.80
CA GLY A 222 -12.65 -0.70 20.07
C GLY A 222 -12.79 0.79 20.37
N SER A 223 -11.76 1.55 20.04
CA SER A 223 -11.74 3.03 20.14
C SER A 223 -12.60 3.71 19.06
N SER A 224 -12.99 2.95 18.04
CA SER A 224 -13.92 3.35 16.99
C SER A 224 -14.94 2.25 16.72
N LYS A 225 -16.09 2.60 16.11
CA LYS A 225 -17.08 1.61 15.65
C LYS A 225 -16.46 0.58 14.70
N LYS A 226 -15.61 1.02 13.76
CA LYS A 226 -14.92 0.14 12.81
C LYS A 226 -14.06 -0.88 13.54
N GLU A 227 -13.26 -0.43 14.51
CA GLU A 227 -12.38 -1.31 15.28
C GLU A 227 -13.17 -2.30 16.14
N ALA A 228 -14.26 -1.86 16.77
CA ALA A 228 -15.12 -2.71 17.57
C ALA A 228 -15.76 -3.83 16.74
N GLU A 229 -16.28 -3.49 15.55
CA GLU A 229 -16.85 -4.46 14.60
C GLU A 229 -15.81 -5.46 14.10
N GLN A 230 -14.58 -5.00 13.84
CA GLN A 230 -13.49 -5.86 13.40
C GLN A 230 -13.10 -6.90 14.45
N LYS A 231 -12.98 -6.46 15.71
CA LYS A 231 -12.68 -7.34 16.84
C LYS A 231 -13.83 -8.30 17.15
N ALA A 232 -15.08 -7.86 16.96
CA ALA A 232 -16.22 -8.75 17.10
C ALA A 232 -16.19 -9.85 16.04
N ALA A 233 -15.84 -9.52 14.79
CA ALA A 233 -15.72 -10.50 13.71
C ALA A 233 -14.56 -11.46 13.94
N TRP A 234 -13.45 -10.97 14.50
CA TRP A 234 -12.35 -11.83 14.95
C TRP A 234 -12.76 -12.78 16.07
N ALA A 235 -13.54 -12.32 17.06
CA ALA A 235 -14.01 -13.18 18.15
C ALA A 235 -14.86 -14.36 17.65
N VAL A 236 -15.69 -14.14 16.62
CA VAL A 236 -16.43 -15.21 15.93
C VAL A 236 -15.47 -16.26 15.33
N THR A 237 -14.30 -15.84 14.85
CA THR A 237 -13.30 -16.77 14.30
C THR A 237 -12.59 -17.60 15.35
N GLN A 238 -12.42 -17.07 16.56
CA GLN A 238 -11.73 -17.77 17.64
C GLN A 238 -12.58 -18.83 18.34
N ILE A 239 -13.91 -18.66 18.38
CA ILE A 239 -14.85 -19.65 18.95
C ILE A 239 -14.77 -21.00 18.22
N VAL A 240 -14.26 -20.96 17.01
CA VAL A 240 -14.40 -22.01 16.01
C VAL A 240 -13.08 -22.80 15.84
N GLY A 241 -11.96 -22.34 16.40
CA GLY A 241 -10.67 -23.05 16.39
C GLY A 241 -9.78 -22.64 15.21
N ASN A 242 -8.54 -22.26 15.51
CA ASN A 242 -7.51 -21.93 14.53
C ASN A 242 -7.04 -23.20 13.84
N ASP A 243 -7.16 -23.27 12.51
CA ASP A 243 -6.08 -23.63 11.57
C ASP A 243 -6.54 -23.30 10.14
N ASP A 244 -5.71 -22.58 9.39
CA ASP A 244 -5.84 -22.08 8.01
C ASP A 244 -7.14 -21.41 7.51
N ILE A 245 -6.97 -20.17 7.08
CA ILE A 245 -7.76 -19.04 7.58
C ILE A 245 -9.08 -18.83 6.83
N GLY A 246 -9.27 -19.45 5.67
CA GLY A 246 -10.41 -19.26 4.74
C GLY A 246 -11.49 -20.29 4.87
N ASP A 247 -11.35 -21.34 4.08
CA ASP A 247 -12.41 -22.33 3.87
C ASP A 247 -12.59 -23.25 5.08
N PHE A 248 -11.52 -23.62 5.79
CA PHE A 248 -11.61 -24.39 7.03
C PHE A 248 -12.27 -23.60 8.17
N PHE A 249 -11.98 -22.29 8.26
CA PHE A 249 -12.68 -21.37 9.16
C PHE A 249 -14.19 -21.34 8.87
N MET A 250 -14.60 -21.33 7.60
CA MET A 250 -16.02 -21.32 7.21
C MET A 250 -16.73 -22.64 7.53
N ASP A 251 -16.09 -23.78 7.23
CA ASP A 251 -16.63 -25.11 7.56
C ASP A 251 -16.87 -25.26 9.06
N THR A 252 -15.97 -24.71 9.87
CA THR A 252 -16.05 -24.85 11.31
C THR A 252 -17.09 -23.90 11.92
N ILE A 253 -17.37 -22.75 11.29
CA ILE A 253 -18.55 -21.93 11.65
C ILE A 253 -19.83 -22.71 11.37
N ASP A 254 -19.94 -23.35 10.19
CA ASP A 254 -21.12 -24.15 9.85
C ASP A 254 -21.33 -25.30 10.86
N MET A 255 -20.27 -26.02 11.25
CA MET A 255 -20.34 -27.05 12.30
C MET A 255 -20.80 -26.50 13.67
N SER A 256 -20.30 -25.32 14.04
CA SER A 256 -20.65 -24.68 15.33
C SER A 256 -22.11 -24.21 15.34
N PHE A 257 -22.57 -23.70 14.19
CA PHE A 257 -23.96 -23.31 13.99
C PHE A 257 -24.90 -24.53 14.01
N GLU A 258 -24.52 -25.63 13.36
CA GLU A 258 -25.26 -26.90 13.42
C GLU A 258 -25.37 -27.41 14.86
N ARG A 259 -24.31 -27.35 15.67
CA ARG A 259 -24.36 -27.71 17.09
C ARG A 259 -25.32 -26.82 17.88
N TYR A 260 -25.32 -25.52 17.62
CA TYR A 260 -26.21 -24.58 18.31
C TYR A 260 -27.68 -24.79 17.94
N THR A 261 -27.95 -25.12 16.68
CA THR A 261 -29.31 -25.37 16.15
C THR A 261 -29.84 -26.79 16.43
N SER A 262 -28.96 -27.77 16.63
CA SER A 262 -29.32 -29.18 16.87
C SER A 262 -29.65 -29.51 18.33
N GLY A 263 -29.51 -28.56 19.26
CA GLY A 263 -30.20 -28.63 20.56
C GLY A 263 -29.51 -29.39 21.71
N ASP A 264 -28.27 -29.05 22.05
CA ASP A 264 -27.64 -29.42 23.34
C ASP A 264 -27.25 -28.19 24.20
N GLY A 265 -27.94 -27.06 24.02
CA GLY A 265 -27.68 -25.80 24.70
C GLY A 265 -28.47 -25.54 26.00
N LYS A 266 -28.82 -26.58 26.79
CA LYS A 266 -29.17 -26.35 28.20
C LYS A 266 -27.90 -26.36 29.02
N VAL A 267 -27.37 -25.18 29.32
CA VAL A 267 -26.41 -24.99 30.41
C VAL A 267 -27.15 -24.30 31.56
N ASN A 268 -27.33 -25.05 32.66
CA ASN A 268 -27.62 -24.53 34.00
C ASN A 268 -26.44 -23.72 34.52
#